data_AF-A0A0G3VPG0-F1
#
_entry.id   AF-A0A0G3VPG0-F1
#
_cell.length_a   1.000
_cell.length_b   1.000
_cell.length_c   1.000
_cell.angle_alpha   90.00
_cell.angle_beta   90.00
_cell.angle_gamma   90.00
#
_symmetry.space_group_name_H-M   'P 1'
#
loop_
_entity.id
_entity.type
_entity.pdbx_description
1 polymer ?
#
loop_
_entity_poly.entity_id
_entity_poly.type
_entity_poly.pdbx_seq_one_letter_code
_entity_poly.pdbx_strand_id
1 'polypeptide(L)'
;KYLNAGNKFSKDRFLPVGPLHVETEQLIDIRGDKMRLIHDHTAYPEPHDAIIVRADVVKTKQIYNMDDFPNAVKSFGDSRVE
;
A
#
# COMPACT_ATOMS: atom_id res chain seq x y z
N LYS A 1 3.15 4.69 -17.64
CA LYS A 1 3.38 3.30 -17.19
C LYS A 1 4.63 3.32 -16.34
N TYR A 2 4.64 2.59 -15.24
CA TYR A 2 5.67 2.67 -14.22
C TYR A 2 6.07 1.26 -13.77
N LEU A 3 7.29 1.13 -13.30
CA LEU A 3 7.82 -0.04 -12.61
C LEU A 3 8.14 0.37 -11.17
N ASN A 4 7.77 -0.46 -10.19
CA ASN A 4 8.26 -0.34 -8.82
C ASN A 4 9.29 -1.44 -8.57
N ALA A 5 10.46 -1.09 -8.03
CA ALA A 5 11.48 -2.02 -7.62
C ALA A 5 11.70 -1.94 -6.10
N GLY A 6 11.36 -3.02 -5.38
CA GLY A 6 11.58 -3.15 -3.94
C GLY A 6 12.99 -3.63 -3.61
N ASN A 7 13.84 -2.74 -3.09
CA ASN A 7 15.22 -3.01 -2.71
C ASN A 7 15.37 -3.19 -1.20
N LYS A 8 16.08 -4.24 -0.79
CA LYS A 8 16.21 -4.67 0.61
C LYS A 8 17.15 -3.83 1.48
N PHE A 9 17.99 -3.00 0.87
CA PHE A 9 18.98 -2.20 1.60
C PHE A 9 18.98 -0.76 1.11
N SER A 10 18.43 0.16 1.92
CA SER A 10 18.37 1.58 1.58
C SER A 10 19.70 2.31 1.71
N LYS A 11 20.62 1.83 2.56
CA LYS A 11 21.92 2.45 2.82
C LYS A 11 21.81 3.98 3.03
N ASP A 12 22.48 4.75 2.19
CA ASP A 12 22.62 6.21 2.22
C ASP A 12 21.53 6.96 1.43
N ARG A 13 20.48 6.27 0.96
CA ARG A 13 19.39 6.91 0.19
C ARG A 13 18.51 7.83 1.03
N PHE A 14 18.51 7.66 2.34
CA PHE A 14 17.67 8.42 3.29
C PHE A 14 18.49 8.92 4.48
N LEU A 15 17.90 9.83 5.27
CA LEU A 15 18.49 10.26 6.54
C LEU A 15 18.65 9.08 7.50
N PRO A 16 19.71 9.03 8.31
CA PRO A 16 19.93 7.95 9.27
C PRO A 16 18.89 7.99 10.39
N VAL A 17 18.30 6.82 10.70
CA VAL A 17 17.22 6.66 11.71
C VAL A 17 17.56 5.64 12.81
N GLY A 18 18.84 5.31 12.95
CA GLY A 18 19.33 4.32 13.91
C GLY A 18 19.76 3.01 13.25
N PRO A 19 19.93 1.92 14.04
CA PRO A 19 20.46 0.66 13.52
C PRO A 19 19.56 -0.02 12.48
N LEU A 20 18.24 0.04 12.68
CA LEU A 20 17.26 -0.51 11.74
C LEU A 20 16.98 0.51 10.65
N HIS A 21 17.40 0.19 9.44
CA HIS A 21 17.12 0.97 8.25
C HIS A 21 15.82 0.49 7.62
N VAL A 22 15.13 1.39 6.94
CA VAL A 22 13.97 1.05 6.09
C VAL A 22 14.45 0.46 4.77
N GLU A 23 13.57 -0.23 4.06
CA GLU A 23 13.80 -0.62 2.67
C GLU A 23 13.56 0.57 1.72
N THR A 24 13.97 0.41 0.46
CA THR A 24 13.75 1.42 -0.58
C THR A 24 12.93 0.83 -1.72
N GLU A 25 11.76 1.42 -1.95
CA GLU A 25 10.99 1.18 -3.17
C GLU A 25 11.26 2.31 -4.16
N GLN A 26 11.63 1.93 -5.38
CA GLN A 26 12.07 2.84 -6.43
C GLN A 26 11.06 2.87 -7.57
N LEU A 27 10.48 4.04 -7.81
CA LEU A 27 9.59 4.27 -8.94
C LEU A 27 10.41 4.63 -10.18
N ILE A 28 10.25 3.82 -11.23
CA ILE A 28 10.97 3.94 -12.49
C ILE A 28 9.95 4.25 -13.60
N ASP A 29 10.19 5.34 -14.33
CA ASP A 29 9.46 5.66 -15.56
C ASP A 29 10.00 4.80 -16.71
N ILE A 30 9.10 4.02 -17.30
CA ILE A 30 9.35 3.08 -18.39
C ILE A 30 8.61 3.48 -19.68
N ARG A 31 8.18 4.73 -19.81
CA ARG A 31 7.40 5.20 -20.98
C ARG A 31 8.25 5.49 -22.23
N GLY A 32 9.53 5.84 -22.05
CA GLY A 32 10.45 6.12 -23.15
C GLY A 32 11.41 4.97 -23.41
N ASP A 33 12.32 5.16 -24.36
CA ASP A 33 13.31 4.13 -24.76
C ASP A 33 14.32 3.78 -23.66
N LYS A 34 14.52 4.67 -22.69
CA LYS A 34 15.41 4.47 -21.53
C LYS A 34 14.62 4.59 -20.24
N MET A 35 14.84 3.64 -19.34
CA MET A 35 14.32 3.68 -17.98
C MET A 35 14.90 4.87 -17.21
N ARG A 36 14.05 5.57 -16.46
CA ARG A 36 14.48 6.70 -15.62
C ARG A 36 13.97 6.51 -14.20
N LEU A 37 14.88 6.51 -13.23
CA LEU A 37 14.52 6.59 -11.81
C LEU A 37 13.90 7.97 -11.55
N ILE A 38 12.68 8.00 -11.01
CA ILE A 38 11.94 9.25 -10.78
C ILE A 38 11.61 9.48 -9.30
N HIS A 39 11.63 8.44 -8.47
CA HIS A 39 11.37 8.58 -7.04
C HIS A 39 11.95 7.41 -6.25
N ASP A 40 12.43 7.72 -5.04
CA ASP A 40 12.74 6.76 -3.99
C ASP A 40 11.82 7.05 -2.81
N HIS A 41 11.12 6.03 -2.31
CA HIS A 41 10.38 6.14 -1.06
C HIS A 41 10.79 5.05 -0.08
N THR A 42 10.61 5.37 1.20
CA THR A 42 10.81 4.43 2.29
C THR A 42 9.73 3.35 2.23
N ALA A 43 10.09 2.12 2.58
CA ALA A 43 9.17 1.00 2.71
C ALA A 43 9.47 0.27 4.02
N TYR A 44 8.44 -0.08 4.78
CA TYR A 44 8.57 -0.81 6.06
C TYR A 44 7.38 -1.76 6.21
N PRO A 45 7.55 -2.97 6.78
CA PRO A 45 8.80 -3.61 7.23
C PRO A 45 9.31 -4.62 6.20
N GLU A 46 9.89 -4.19 5.09
CA GLU A 46 10.28 -5.09 3.99
C GLU A 46 9.12 -5.71 3.17
N PRO A 47 8.31 -4.92 2.43
CA PRO A 47 7.37 -5.49 1.47
C PRO A 47 8.08 -6.43 0.48
N HIS A 48 7.48 -7.61 0.24
CA HIS A 48 8.05 -8.61 -0.66
C HIS A 48 7.59 -8.45 -2.11
N ASP A 49 6.37 -7.94 -2.30
CA ASP A 49 5.76 -7.78 -3.62
C ASP A 49 4.71 -6.66 -3.60
N ALA A 50 4.39 -6.14 -4.77
CA ALA A 50 3.40 -5.08 -4.95
C ALA A 50 2.68 -5.20 -6.31
N ILE A 51 1.43 -4.73 -6.36
CA ILE A 51 0.65 -4.65 -7.59
C ILE A 51 0.16 -3.23 -7.84
N ILE A 52 0.35 -2.75 -9.08
CA ILE A 52 -0.15 -1.45 -9.52
C ILE A 52 -1.43 -1.68 -10.33
N VAL A 53 -2.54 -1.15 -9.82
CA VAL A 53 -3.85 -1.21 -10.48
C VAL A 53 -4.25 0.19 -10.92
N ARG A 54 -4.92 0.31 -12.08
CA ARG A 54 -5.42 1.60 -12.54
C ARG A 54 -6.56 2.09 -11.63
N ALA A 55 -6.62 3.40 -11.41
CA ALA A 55 -7.63 4.02 -10.56
C ALA A 55 -9.07 3.79 -11.04
N ASP A 56 -9.30 3.60 -12.34
CA ASP A 56 -10.62 3.33 -12.91
C ASP A 56 -11.15 1.90 -12.65
N VAL A 57 -10.26 0.98 -12.25
CA VAL A 57 -10.61 -0.43 -11.99
C VAL A 57 -11.13 -0.64 -10.58
N VAL A 58 -10.60 0.10 -9.59
CA VAL A 58 -10.96 -0.08 -8.18
C VAL A 58 -11.98 0.97 -7.75
N LYS A 59 -13.18 0.52 -7.37
CA LYS A 59 -14.24 1.38 -6.81
C LYS A 59 -14.53 0.95 -5.37
N THR A 60 -14.19 1.80 -4.41
CA THR A 60 -14.40 1.52 -2.99
C THR A 60 -15.76 2.04 -2.52
N LYS A 61 -16.35 1.36 -1.53
CA LYS A 61 -17.51 1.88 -0.79
C LYS A 61 -17.03 2.97 0.18
N GLN A 62 -17.69 4.12 0.18
CA GLN A 62 -17.40 5.21 1.12
C GLN A 62 -18.06 4.98 2.49
N ILE A 63 -19.22 4.35 2.49
CA ILE A 63 -20.02 4.03 3.67
C ILE A 63 -20.27 2.53 3.63
N TYR A 64 -20.03 1.85 4.75
CA TYR A 64 -20.32 0.42 4.88
C TYR A 64 -21.85 0.21 4.89
N ASN A 65 -22.33 -0.89 4.32
CA ASN A 65 -23.71 -1.31 4.58
C ASN A 65 -23.70 -2.11 5.88
N MET A 66 -24.60 -1.79 6.81
CA MET A 66 -24.74 -2.54 8.05
C MET A 66 -25.08 -4.01 7.77
N ASP A 67 -25.76 -4.30 6.66
CA ASP A 67 -26.06 -5.66 6.21
C ASP A 67 -24.81 -6.48 5.81
N ASP A 68 -23.67 -5.84 5.56
CA ASP A 68 -22.40 -6.53 5.21
C ASP A 68 -21.78 -7.23 6.45
N PHE A 69 -22.24 -6.92 7.68
CA PHE A 69 -21.76 -7.54 8.91
C PHE A 69 -22.72 -8.64 9.41
N PRO A 70 -22.27 -9.90 9.59
CA PRO A 70 -23.15 -11.01 9.97
C PRO A 70 -23.91 -10.84 11.29
N ASN A 71 -23.38 -10.02 12.21
CA ASN A 71 -23.98 -9.78 13.53
C ASN A 71 -24.51 -8.34 13.66
N ALA A 72 -25.02 -7.77 12.56
CA ALA A 72 -25.58 -6.43 12.54
C ALA A 72 -26.81 -6.30 13.44
N VAL A 73 -26.73 -5.43 14.45
CA VAL A 73 -27.85 -5.06 15.33
C VAL A 73 -28.57 -3.86 14.70
N LYS A 74 -29.78 -4.08 14.16
CA LYS A 74 -30.56 -3.02 13.48
C LYS A 74 -31.61 -2.40 14.38
N SER A 75 -32.09 -3.16 15.34
CA SER A 75 -33.08 -2.75 16.33
C SER A 75 -32.65 -3.20 17.72
N PHE A 76 -33.24 -2.58 18.76
CA PHE A 76 -32.96 -2.95 20.15
C PHE A 76 -33.22 -4.45 20.41
N GLY A 77 -34.27 -5.02 19.80
CA GLY A 77 -34.61 -6.44 19.95
C GLY A 77 -33.58 -7.41 19.37
N ASP A 78 -32.71 -6.94 18.47
CA ASP A 78 -31.63 -7.75 17.91
C ASP A 78 -30.41 -7.83 18.85
N SER A 79 -30.44 -7.10 19.97
CA SER A 79 -29.36 -7.08 20.96
C SER A 79 -29.39 -8.36 21.79
N ARG A 80 -28.29 -9.11 21.81
CA ARG A 80 -28.10 -10.31 22.63
C ARG A 80 -26.76 -10.25 23.37
N VAL A 81 -26.72 -10.84 24.56
CA VAL A 81 -25.48 -11.06 25.33
C VAL A 81 -25.14 -12.54 25.17
N GLU A 82 -23.97 -12.82 24.59
CA GLU A 82 -23.38 -14.16 24.46
C GLU A 82 -22.30 -14.37 25.52
#